data_AF-A0A7S2M787-F1
#
_entry.id   AF-A0A7S2M787-F1
#
_cell.length_a   1.000
_cell.length_b   1.000
_cell.length_c   1.000
_cell.angle_alpha   90.00
_cell.angle_beta   90.00
_cell.angle_gamma   90.00
#
_symmetry.space_group_name_H-M   'P 1'
#
loop_
_entity.id
_entity.type
_entity.pdbx_description
1 polymer ?
#
loop_
_entity_poly.entity_id
_entity_poly.type
_entity_poly.pdbx_seq_one_letter_code
_entity_poly.pdbx_strand_id
1 'polypeptide(L)'
;DHLTGCEAPLGADETCQPALRSSACLEDRGLAFACDRATGGVATSGLRPRQVCQVCGVSVEGGDADPREKMFRARVQFGPATHRGALGDAHVSEYRVYAVDGAGIAIGPPLAILPRNPSALAAGCCVADAYGAEVELNLTGTFASATLIMVYIVADGFELPVGAEVMAIRDYYELPAQTLLMQVLEGCLDLVPSTGNSLDQASQVAPAVAAALADVADVPNASVKVKEVAPGGCAAWRASLGGGRRLEGLAALRARYAVQVPEGGNAVAIAQLVQSREAQLAARLRRARGL
;
A
#
# COMPACT_ATOMS: atom_id res chain seq x y z
N ASP A 1 -10.54 -24.00 -0.07
CA ASP A 1 -10.60 -24.61 -1.41
C ASP A 1 -12.01 -24.66 -1.96
N HIS A 2 -12.21 -24.11 -3.17
CA HIS A 2 -13.50 -24.13 -3.89
C HIS A 2 -13.57 -25.24 -4.95
N LEU A 3 -12.48 -25.98 -5.10
CA LEU A 3 -12.28 -27.04 -6.06
C LEU A 3 -12.28 -28.38 -5.32
N THR A 4 -12.96 -29.37 -5.87
CA THR A 4 -13.03 -30.74 -5.31
C THR A 4 -12.91 -31.76 -6.44
N GLY A 5 -12.57 -33.01 -6.14
CA GLY A 5 -12.62 -34.13 -7.10
C GLY A 5 -11.30 -34.44 -7.81
N CYS A 6 -10.19 -33.77 -7.48
CA CYS A 6 -8.85 -34.08 -7.98
C CYS A 6 -7.85 -34.38 -6.85
N GLU A 7 -8.33 -34.91 -5.73
CA GLU A 7 -7.51 -35.26 -4.58
C GLU A 7 -6.79 -36.61 -4.76
N ALA A 8 -7.30 -37.47 -5.65
CA ALA A 8 -6.67 -38.74 -5.99
C ALA A 8 -5.42 -38.52 -6.88
N PRO A 9 -4.35 -39.33 -6.70
CA PRO A 9 -3.21 -39.30 -7.61
C PRO A 9 -3.64 -39.59 -9.05
N LEU A 10 -3.19 -38.76 -9.99
CA LEU A 10 -3.42 -38.97 -11.42
C LEU A 10 -2.43 -40.00 -11.96
N GLY A 11 -2.97 -41.03 -12.62
CA GLY A 11 -2.20 -41.94 -13.45
C GLY A 11 -1.55 -41.22 -14.64
N ALA A 12 -0.58 -41.88 -15.27
CA ALA A 12 0.06 -41.36 -16.47
C ALA A 12 -0.99 -41.12 -17.57
N ASP A 13 -0.95 -39.94 -18.20
CA ASP A 13 -1.88 -39.49 -19.24
C ASP A 13 -3.34 -39.30 -18.76
N GLU A 14 -3.58 -39.35 -17.44
CA GLU A 14 -4.90 -39.03 -16.88
C GLU A 14 -5.12 -37.53 -16.76
N THR A 15 -6.38 -37.13 -16.93
CA THR A 15 -6.85 -35.77 -16.70
C THR A 15 -7.85 -35.74 -15.57
N CYS A 16 -7.83 -34.68 -14.79
CA CYS A 16 -8.84 -34.42 -13.78
C CYS A 16 -9.34 -32.99 -13.89
N GLN A 17 -10.66 -32.86 -13.98
CA GLN A 17 -11.33 -31.58 -13.93
C GLN A 17 -11.94 -31.44 -12.53
N PRO A 18 -11.40 -30.55 -11.68
CA PRO A 18 -12.00 -30.34 -10.38
C PRO A 18 -13.42 -29.79 -10.54
N ALA A 19 -14.34 -30.34 -9.78
CA ALA A 19 -15.67 -29.77 -9.62
C ALA A 19 -15.55 -28.47 -8.83
N LEU A 20 -15.89 -27.36 -9.49
CA LEU A 20 -16.11 -26.08 -8.82
C LEU A 20 -17.44 -26.16 -8.06
N ARG A 21 -17.40 -25.85 -6.77
CA ARG A 21 -18.64 -25.78 -5.99
C ARG A 21 -19.53 -24.65 -6.54
N SER A 22 -20.80 -24.95 -6.81
CA SER A 22 -21.72 -23.97 -7.39
C SER A 22 -21.92 -22.78 -6.44
N SER A 23 -21.55 -21.59 -6.90
CA SER A 23 -21.90 -20.31 -6.26
C SER A 23 -22.13 -19.28 -7.35
N ALA A 24 -23.07 -18.36 -7.13
CA ALA A 24 -23.28 -17.23 -8.03
C ALA A 24 -22.03 -16.32 -8.11
N CYS A 25 -21.17 -16.38 -7.11
CA CYS A 25 -19.98 -15.54 -6.99
C CYS A 25 -18.71 -16.13 -7.61
N LEU A 26 -18.79 -17.34 -8.18
CA LEU A 26 -17.68 -18.01 -8.84
C LEU A 26 -18.03 -18.35 -10.29
N GLU A 27 -17.16 -17.98 -11.21
CA GLU A 27 -17.23 -18.31 -12.62
C GLU A 27 -16.25 -19.47 -12.91
N ASP A 28 -16.78 -20.62 -13.31
CA ASP A 28 -15.95 -21.73 -13.80
C ASP A 28 -15.32 -21.33 -15.13
N ARG A 29 -14.02 -21.59 -15.25
CA ARG A 29 -13.24 -21.32 -16.46
C ARG A 29 -12.53 -22.56 -16.99
N GLY A 30 -13.07 -23.73 -16.65
CA GLY A 30 -12.64 -25.02 -17.18
C GLY A 30 -11.24 -25.41 -16.76
N LEU A 31 -10.85 -25.09 -15.52
CA LEU A 31 -9.57 -25.54 -14.97
C LEU A 31 -9.52 -27.07 -15.03
N ALA A 32 -8.43 -27.61 -15.56
CA ALA A 32 -8.17 -29.05 -15.55
C ALA A 32 -6.68 -29.33 -15.32
N PHE A 33 -6.40 -30.43 -14.67
CA PHE A 33 -5.07 -30.97 -14.42
C PHE A 33 -4.84 -32.17 -15.32
N ALA A 34 -3.62 -32.34 -15.84
CA ALA A 34 -3.22 -33.48 -16.64
C ALA A 34 -1.85 -33.98 -16.18
N CYS A 35 -1.67 -35.30 -16.06
CA CYS A 35 -0.37 -35.88 -15.73
C CYS A 35 0.40 -36.19 -17.02
N ASP A 36 1.52 -35.51 -17.25
CA ASP A 36 2.37 -35.75 -18.40
C ASP A 36 3.32 -36.91 -18.11
N ARG A 37 3.11 -38.03 -18.80
CA ARG A 37 3.93 -39.24 -18.66
C ARG A 37 5.40 -39.03 -19.01
N ALA A 38 5.71 -38.12 -19.94
CA ALA A 38 7.08 -37.91 -20.40
C ALA A 38 7.93 -37.20 -19.34
N THR A 39 7.33 -36.28 -18.60
CA THR A 39 8.02 -35.44 -17.61
C THR A 39 7.75 -35.88 -16.17
N GLY A 40 6.69 -36.67 -15.94
CA GLY A 40 6.16 -36.93 -14.61
C GLY A 40 5.56 -35.69 -13.94
N GLY A 41 5.34 -34.61 -14.71
CA GLY A 41 4.81 -33.34 -14.23
C GLY A 41 3.30 -33.25 -14.33
N VAL A 42 2.70 -32.33 -13.57
CA VAL A 42 1.28 -31.97 -13.69
C VAL A 42 1.18 -30.74 -14.60
N ALA A 43 0.62 -30.92 -15.78
CA ALA A 43 0.21 -29.84 -16.66
C ALA A 43 -1.13 -29.27 -16.19
N THR A 44 -1.29 -27.95 -16.32
CA THR A 44 -2.56 -27.26 -16.06
C THR A 44 -3.10 -26.72 -17.37
N SER A 45 -4.40 -26.92 -17.59
CA SER A 45 -5.13 -26.38 -18.74
C SER A 45 -6.37 -25.63 -18.26
N GLY A 46 -6.91 -24.75 -19.09
CA GLY A 46 -7.98 -23.82 -18.69
C GLY A 46 -7.48 -22.69 -17.80
N LEU A 47 -8.41 -22.01 -17.13
CA LEU A 47 -8.12 -20.90 -16.23
C LEU A 47 -8.69 -21.18 -14.86
N ARG A 48 -8.05 -20.64 -13.81
CA ARG A 48 -8.59 -20.73 -12.46
C ARG A 48 -9.98 -20.10 -12.40
N PRO A 49 -10.89 -20.63 -11.54
CA PRO A 49 -12.18 -20.01 -11.31
C PRO A 49 -12.01 -18.52 -11.01
N ARG A 50 -12.86 -17.69 -11.60
CA ARG A 50 -12.84 -16.25 -11.37
C ARG A 50 -13.90 -15.90 -10.35
N GLN A 51 -13.50 -15.21 -9.29
CA GLN A 51 -14.47 -14.61 -8.39
C GLN A 51 -15.10 -13.38 -9.06
N VAL A 52 -16.43 -13.38 -9.16
CA VAL A 52 -17.21 -12.30 -9.80
C VAL A 52 -17.97 -11.43 -8.80
N CYS A 53 -17.94 -11.80 -7.52
CA CYS A 53 -18.44 -10.98 -6.42
C CYS A 53 -17.32 -10.20 -5.74
N GLN A 54 -17.50 -8.89 -5.57
CA GLN A 54 -16.56 -8.02 -4.86
C GLN A 54 -17.33 -6.96 -4.07
N VAL A 55 -16.89 -6.67 -2.84
CA VAL A 55 -17.41 -5.52 -2.09
C VAL A 55 -17.10 -4.23 -2.85
N CYS A 56 -18.05 -3.31 -2.88
CA CYS A 56 -17.87 -2.01 -3.51
C CYS A 56 -17.36 -1.02 -2.45
N GLY A 57 -16.46 -0.11 -2.84
CA GLY A 57 -16.00 1.00 -2.00
C GLY A 57 -15.47 0.55 -0.64
N VAL A 58 -14.15 0.38 -0.51
CA VAL A 58 -13.53 -0.07 0.74
C VAL A 58 -12.58 1.00 1.25
N SER A 59 -12.64 1.29 2.55
CA SER A 59 -11.77 2.27 3.19
C SER A 59 -11.49 1.92 4.64
N VAL A 60 -10.38 2.44 5.16
CA VAL A 60 -10.09 2.48 6.59
C VAL A 60 -10.07 3.93 7.03
N GLU A 61 -10.80 4.22 8.09
CA GLU A 61 -10.84 5.54 8.70
C GLU A 61 -9.73 5.70 9.73
N GLY A 62 -8.95 6.78 9.62
CA GLY A 62 -8.04 7.22 10.70
C GLY A 62 -6.71 6.48 10.85
N GLY A 63 -6.45 5.41 10.09
CA GLY A 63 -5.23 4.61 10.26
C GLY A 63 -5.25 3.80 11.57
N ASP A 64 -4.09 3.56 12.16
CA ASP A 64 -3.99 2.91 13.46
C ASP A 64 -4.30 3.89 14.60
N ALA A 65 -5.31 3.56 15.37
CA ALA A 65 -5.84 4.32 16.49
C ALA A 65 -5.45 3.71 17.85
N ASP A 66 -4.61 2.67 17.88
CA ASP A 66 -4.05 2.14 19.13
C ASP A 66 -2.67 2.74 19.43
N PRO A 67 -2.48 3.41 20.58
CA PRO A 67 -1.18 3.98 20.92
C PRO A 67 -0.19 2.94 21.49
N ARG A 68 -0.61 1.70 21.75
CA ARG A 68 0.24 0.66 22.35
C ARG A 68 1.09 -0.02 21.28
N GLU A 69 2.37 -0.23 21.58
CA GLU A 69 3.27 -0.98 20.68
C GLU A 69 2.70 -2.37 20.34
N LYS A 70 2.76 -2.74 19.06
CA LYS A 70 2.25 -4.01 18.51
C LYS A 70 0.75 -4.20 18.67
N MET A 71 0.00 -3.17 19.01
CA MET A 71 -1.45 -3.19 18.92
C MET A 71 -1.84 -2.37 17.70
N PHE A 72 -2.83 -2.85 16.96
CA PHE A 72 -3.39 -2.11 15.85
C PHE A 72 -4.90 -2.04 16.04
N ARG A 73 -5.47 -0.84 15.92
CA ARG A 73 -6.92 -0.65 15.98
C ARG A 73 -7.36 0.28 14.87
N ALA A 74 -8.33 -0.12 14.06
CA ALA A 74 -8.84 0.72 12.99
C ALA A 74 -10.32 0.49 12.73
N ARG A 75 -10.99 1.47 12.11
CA ARG A 75 -12.36 1.33 11.64
C ARG A 75 -12.39 1.05 10.14
N VAL A 76 -12.85 -0.14 9.78
CA VAL A 76 -13.00 -0.58 8.40
C VAL A 76 -14.42 -0.25 7.95
N GLN A 77 -14.56 0.35 6.77
CA GLN A 77 -15.85 0.66 6.15
C GLN A 77 -15.87 0.11 4.72
N PHE A 78 -16.99 -0.48 4.33
CA PHE A 78 -17.20 -0.97 2.97
C PHE A 78 -18.66 -0.97 2.54
N GLY A 79 -18.90 -1.00 1.24
CA GLY A 79 -20.23 -1.12 0.65
C GLY A 79 -20.64 -2.55 0.28
N PRO A 80 -21.88 -2.73 -0.22
CA PRO A 80 -22.41 -4.02 -0.64
C PRO A 80 -21.56 -4.74 -1.69
N ALA A 81 -21.78 -6.06 -1.82
CA ALA A 81 -21.21 -6.84 -2.90
C ALA A 81 -21.82 -6.43 -4.25
N THR A 82 -20.96 -6.45 -5.25
CA THR A 82 -21.32 -6.36 -6.66
C THR A 82 -21.14 -7.72 -7.28
N HIS A 83 -22.10 -8.16 -8.08
CA HIS A 83 -22.02 -9.35 -8.91
C HIS A 83 -21.93 -8.91 -10.38
N ARG A 84 -20.81 -9.21 -11.03
CA ARG A 84 -20.53 -8.79 -12.43
C ARG A 84 -20.69 -7.27 -12.65
N GLY A 85 -20.33 -6.47 -11.65
CA GLY A 85 -20.41 -5.01 -11.69
C GLY A 85 -21.79 -4.43 -11.39
N ALA A 86 -22.83 -5.25 -11.21
CA ALA A 86 -24.13 -4.81 -10.70
C ALA A 86 -24.20 -5.04 -9.19
N LEU A 87 -24.79 -4.11 -8.44
CA LEU A 87 -25.00 -4.31 -6.99
C LEU A 87 -25.96 -5.47 -6.75
N GLY A 88 -25.58 -6.38 -5.85
CA GLY A 88 -26.39 -7.55 -5.58
C GLY A 88 -25.81 -8.45 -4.49
N ASP A 89 -26.44 -8.41 -3.31
CA ASP A 89 -26.08 -9.23 -2.15
C ASP A 89 -27.02 -10.43 -1.96
N ALA A 90 -27.79 -10.81 -2.98
CA ALA A 90 -28.84 -11.83 -2.85
C ALA A 90 -28.27 -13.17 -2.32
N HIS A 91 -27.06 -13.52 -2.76
CA HIS A 91 -26.33 -14.72 -2.38
C HIS A 91 -25.43 -14.55 -1.15
N VAL A 92 -25.23 -13.32 -0.70
CA VAL A 92 -24.35 -13.01 0.44
C VAL A 92 -25.13 -13.20 1.73
N SER A 93 -24.59 -13.98 2.66
CA SER A 93 -25.15 -14.13 4.01
C SER A 93 -24.50 -13.16 4.98
N GLU A 94 -23.19 -13.00 4.91
CA GLU A 94 -22.40 -12.16 5.80
C GLU A 94 -21.07 -11.76 5.16
N TYR A 95 -20.44 -10.75 5.74
CA TYR A 95 -19.09 -10.31 5.45
C TYR A 95 -18.20 -10.64 6.63
N ARG A 96 -16.94 -10.99 6.35
CA ARG A 96 -15.95 -11.29 7.38
C ARG A 96 -14.71 -10.45 7.15
N VAL A 97 -14.26 -9.73 8.16
CA VAL A 97 -13.05 -8.92 8.08
C VAL A 97 -11.90 -9.76 8.65
N TYR A 98 -10.85 -9.95 7.87
CA TYR A 98 -9.67 -10.72 8.25
C TYR A 98 -8.42 -9.84 8.23
N ALA A 99 -7.46 -10.19 9.09
CA ALA A 99 -6.07 -9.88 8.86
C ALA A 99 -5.48 -10.94 7.91
N VAL A 100 -4.72 -10.51 6.91
CA VAL A 100 -4.11 -11.40 5.93
C VAL A 100 -2.61 -11.12 5.80
N ASP A 101 -1.85 -12.11 5.34
CA ASP A 101 -0.43 -11.95 4.99
C ASP A 101 -0.24 -11.25 3.63
N GLY A 102 1.02 -11.10 3.20
CA GLY A 102 1.36 -10.48 1.91
C GLY A 102 0.91 -11.27 0.68
N ALA A 103 0.44 -12.51 0.86
CA ALA A 103 -0.15 -13.34 -0.19
C ALA A 103 -1.70 -13.32 -0.16
N GLY A 104 -2.31 -12.56 0.75
CA GLY A 104 -3.76 -12.51 0.92
C GLY A 104 -4.34 -13.72 1.66
N ILE A 105 -3.51 -14.49 2.39
CA ILE A 105 -3.98 -15.63 3.18
C ILE A 105 -4.43 -15.12 4.55
N ALA A 106 -5.66 -15.47 4.93
CA ALA A 106 -6.22 -15.15 6.25
C ALA A 106 -5.38 -15.75 7.38
N ILE A 107 -5.07 -14.91 8.35
CA ILE A 107 -4.33 -15.28 9.56
C ILE A 107 -5.32 -15.24 10.73
N GLY A 108 -5.47 -16.37 11.43
CA GLY A 108 -6.34 -16.44 12.60
C GLY A 108 -7.84 -16.36 12.29
N PRO A 109 -8.68 -16.14 13.31
CA PRO A 109 -10.13 -15.99 13.15
C PRO A 109 -10.51 -14.63 12.53
N PRO A 110 -11.75 -14.49 12.02
CA PRO A 110 -12.23 -13.19 11.54
C PRO A 110 -12.25 -12.18 12.70
N LEU A 111 -11.79 -10.96 12.40
CA LEU A 111 -11.77 -9.81 13.32
C LEU A 111 -13.17 -9.24 13.53
N ALA A 112 -14.01 -9.33 12.50
CA ALA A 112 -15.41 -8.95 12.56
C ALA A 112 -16.25 -9.82 11.61
N ILE A 113 -17.51 -10.05 11.99
CA ILE A 113 -18.51 -10.72 11.17
C ILE A 113 -19.73 -9.78 11.09
N LEU A 114 -20.09 -9.37 9.87
CA LEU A 114 -21.18 -8.43 9.63
C LEU A 114 -22.28 -9.12 8.81
N PRO A 115 -23.48 -9.33 9.36
CA PRO A 115 -24.58 -9.92 8.59
C PRO A 115 -24.98 -9.00 7.44
N ARG A 116 -25.50 -9.58 6.35
CA ARG A 116 -26.03 -8.78 5.24
C ARG A 116 -27.12 -7.82 5.73
N ASN A 117 -27.05 -6.57 5.30
CA ASN A 117 -28.08 -5.55 5.52
C ASN A 117 -28.88 -5.30 4.22
N PRO A 118 -30.12 -5.79 4.08
CA PRO A 118 -30.93 -5.60 2.87
C PRO A 118 -31.15 -4.12 2.49
N SER A 119 -31.17 -3.22 3.49
CA SER A 119 -31.37 -1.79 3.26
C SER A 119 -30.18 -1.14 2.56
N ALA A 120 -28.99 -1.75 2.62
CA ALA A 120 -27.78 -1.24 1.99
C ALA A 120 -27.87 -1.21 0.44
N LEU A 121 -28.79 -1.99 -0.15
CA LEU A 121 -29.01 -2.04 -1.59
C LEU A 121 -30.03 -1.00 -2.09
N ALA A 122 -30.74 -0.31 -1.19
CA ALA A 122 -31.86 0.57 -1.56
C ALA A 122 -31.43 1.81 -2.37
N ALA A 123 -30.16 2.21 -2.27
CA ALA A 123 -29.64 3.40 -2.93
C ALA A 123 -29.42 3.23 -4.45
N GLY A 124 -29.37 2.00 -4.96
CA GLY A 124 -29.07 1.72 -6.38
C GLY A 124 -27.65 2.09 -6.83
N CYS A 125 -26.81 2.60 -5.92
CA CYS A 125 -25.41 2.93 -6.11
C CYS A 125 -24.56 2.38 -4.95
N CYS A 126 -23.23 2.38 -5.12
CA CYS A 126 -22.33 1.92 -4.06
C CYS A 126 -22.31 2.92 -2.91
N VAL A 127 -22.81 2.49 -1.75
CA VAL A 127 -22.70 3.22 -0.48
C VAL A 127 -21.52 2.62 0.29
N ALA A 128 -20.34 3.23 0.16
CA ALA A 128 -19.05 2.69 0.61
C ALA A 128 -18.93 2.52 2.14
N ASP A 129 -19.86 3.07 2.92
CA ASP A 129 -19.94 3.02 4.37
C ASP A 129 -21.18 2.26 4.87
N ALA A 130 -21.86 1.52 3.99
CA ALA A 130 -23.05 0.77 4.36
C ALA A 130 -22.78 -0.33 5.42
N TYR A 131 -21.54 -0.80 5.47
CA TYR A 131 -21.03 -1.72 6.47
C TYR A 131 -19.79 -1.10 7.12
N GLY A 132 -19.62 -1.34 8.42
CA GLY A 132 -18.40 -0.95 9.10
C GLY A 132 -18.20 -1.65 10.43
N ALA A 133 -16.94 -1.91 10.76
CA ALA A 133 -16.53 -2.54 12.01
C ALA A 133 -15.23 -1.93 12.53
N GLU A 134 -15.12 -1.84 13.85
CA GLU A 134 -13.83 -1.64 14.50
C GLU A 134 -13.12 -2.99 14.58
N VAL A 135 -11.86 -3.00 14.16
CA VAL A 135 -10.98 -4.17 14.27
C VAL A 135 -9.84 -3.85 15.22
N GLU A 136 -9.50 -4.79 16.09
CA GLU A 136 -8.36 -4.72 17.00
C GLU A 136 -7.50 -5.97 16.78
N LEU A 137 -6.19 -5.76 16.70
CA LEU A 137 -5.20 -6.77 16.42
C LEU A 137 -4.04 -6.65 17.40
N ASN A 138 -3.58 -7.78 17.91
CA ASN A 138 -2.28 -7.88 18.55
C ASN A 138 -1.30 -8.44 17.51
N LEU A 139 -0.38 -7.59 17.04
CA LEU A 139 0.65 -7.90 16.04
C LEU A 139 1.81 -8.74 16.61
N THR A 140 1.64 -9.31 17.80
CA THR A 140 2.47 -10.37 18.35
C THR A 140 1.73 -11.71 18.28
N GLY A 141 2.48 -12.82 18.22
CA GLY A 141 1.88 -14.16 18.18
C GLY A 141 1.13 -14.42 16.88
N THR A 142 -0.18 -14.72 16.96
CA THR A 142 -0.98 -15.19 15.83
C THR A 142 -0.95 -14.24 14.63
N PHE A 143 -1.03 -12.93 14.85
CA PHE A 143 -1.08 -11.94 13.76
C PHE A 143 0.28 -11.29 13.46
N ALA A 144 1.39 -11.89 13.90
CA ALA A 144 2.73 -11.32 13.71
C ALA A 144 3.14 -11.18 12.23
N SER A 145 2.54 -11.97 11.33
CA SER A 145 2.76 -11.90 9.88
C SER A 145 1.66 -11.14 9.13
N ALA A 146 0.72 -10.51 9.83
CA ALA A 146 -0.36 -9.78 9.20
C ALA A 146 0.15 -8.48 8.58
N THR A 147 -0.12 -8.29 7.29
CA THR A 147 0.32 -7.10 6.55
C THR A 147 -0.84 -6.31 5.97
N LEU A 148 -2.02 -6.91 5.83
CA LEU A 148 -3.19 -6.25 5.22
C LEU A 148 -4.47 -6.60 5.99
N ILE A 149 -5.49 -5.75 5.86
CA ILE A 149 -6.88 -6.07 6.20
C ILE A 149 -7.64 -6.38 4.91
N MET A 150 -8.50 -7.41 4.95
CA MET A 150 -9.28 -7.84 3.79
C MET A 150 -10.71 -8.18 4.20
N VAL A 151 -11.69 -7.88 3.32
CA VAL A 151 -13.10 -8.18 3.55
C VAL A 151 -13.53 -9.37 2.70
N TYR A 152 -13.80 -10.49 3.33
CA TYR A 152 -14.26 -11.71 2.69
C TYR A 152 -15.78 -11.71 2.59
N ILE A 153 -16.29 -12.24 1.49
CA ILE A 153 -17.73 -12.40 1.26
C ILE A 153 -18.09 -13.85 1.57
N VAL A 154 -19.10 -14.07 2.41
CA VAL A 154 -19.70 -15.39 2.57
C VAL A 154 -20.94 -15.45 1.68
N ALA A 155 -20.85 -16.21 0.59
CA ALA A 155 -21.93 -16.38 -0.37
C ALA A 155 -22.28 -17.85 -0.57
N ASP A 156 -23.58 -18.16 -0.59
CA ASP A 156 -24.10 -19.53 -0.72
C ASP A 156 -23.51 -20.51 0.34
N GLY A 157 -23.15 -20.00 1.52
CA GLY A 157 -22.51 -20.78 2.60
C GLY A 157 -20.99 -20.97 2.46
N PHE A 158 -20.35 -20.30 1.51
CA PHE A 158 -18.91 -20.38 1.27
C PHE A 158 -18.23 -19.04 1.44
N GLU A 159 -17.12 -19.07 2.14
CA GLU A 159 -16.25 -17.92 2.32
C GLU A 159 -15.33 -17.77 1.10
N LEU A 160 -15.38 -16.62 0.44
CA LEU A 160 -14.64 -16.33 -0.79
C LEU A 160 -13.44 -15.41 -0.48
N PRO A 161 -12.19 -15.91 -0.58
CA PRO A 161 -11.00 -15.25 -0.05
C PRO A 161 -10.43 -14.11 -0.91
N VAL A 162 -11.22 -13.48 -1.78
CA VAL A 162 -10.76 -12.34 -2.57
C VAL A 162 -11.68 -11.14 -2.36
N GLY A 163 -11.50 -10.48 -1.22
CA GLY A 163 -11.98 -9.13 -0.98
C GLY A 163 -11.25 -8.07 -1.79
N ALA A 164 -11.81 -6.86 -1.86
CA ALA A 164 -11.00 -5.69 -2.16
C ALA A 164 -9.96 -5.52 -1.04
N GLU A 165 -8.69 -5.34 -1.41
CA GLU A 165 -7.64 -5.02 -0.45
C GLU A 165 -7.97 -3.69 0.23
N VAL A 166 -8.03 -3.68 1.55
CA VAL A 166 -8.58 -2.55 2.30
C VAL A 166 -7.45 -1.56 2.61
N MET A 167 -6.37 -2.04 3.23
CA MET A 167 -5.26 -1.21 3.71
C MET A 167 -4.09 -2.09 4.19
N ALA A 168 -2.87 -1.55 4.10
CA ALA A 168 -1.73 -2.12 4.81
C ALA A 168 -1.82 -1.87 6.32
N ILE A 169 -1.57 -2.91 7.11
CA ILE A 169 -1.42 -2.81 8.56
C ILE A 169 -0.07 -2.13 8.83
N ARG A 170 -0.12 -0.95 9.44
CA ARG A 170 1.05 -0.22 9.92
C ARG A 170 0.77 0.16 11.36
N ASP A 171 1.54 -0.43 12.26
CA ASP A 171 1.55 -0.07 13.67
C ASP A 171 2.12 1.33 13.83
N TYR A 172 1.27 2.29 14.15
CA TYR A 172 1.68 3.67 14.46
C TYR A 172 1.71 3.88 15.96
N TYR A 173 2.49 3.06 16.67
CA TYR A 173 2.81 3.36 18.06
C TYR A 173 3.58 4.68 18.16
N GLU A 174 2.95 5.69 18.74
CA GLU A 174 3.65 6.89 19.19
C GLU A 174 4.48 6.50 20.42
N LEU A 175 5.80 6.38 20.26
CA LEU A 175 6.70 6.31 21.41
C LEU A 175 6.36 7.47 22.34
N PRO A 176 6.03 7.23 23.63
CA PRO A 176 5.44 8.23 24.51
C PRO A 176 6.43 9.36 24.75
N ALA A 177 6.37 10.42 23.94
CA ALA A 177 7.08 11.70 24.07
C ALA A 177 8.47 11.62 24.77
N GLN A 178 9.22 10.56 24.55
CA GLN A 178 10.58 10.44 25.04
C GLN A 178 11.41 11.22 24.05
N THR A 179 11.45 12.54 24.24
CA THR A 179 12.44 13.47 23.69
C THR A 179 12.98 12.97 22.36
N LEU A 180 12.14 12.96 21.31
CA LEU A 180 12.55 12.58 19.97
C LEU A 180 13.84 13.34 19.70
N LEU A 181 14.95 12.61 19.66
CA LEU A 181 16.21 13.08 19.13
C LEU A 181 15.94 13.20 17.63
N MET A 182 15.22 14.26 17.26
CA MET A 182 14.95 14.61 15.88
C MET A 182 16.32 14.82 15.25
N GLN A 183 16.77 13.81 14.52
CA GLN A 183 17.95 13.95 13.69
C GLN A 183 17.52 14.83 12.52
N VAL A 184 17.81 16.11 12.67
CA VAL A 184 17.68 17.06 11.58
C VAL A 184 18.79 16.76 10.59
N LEU A 185 18.46 16.03 9.53
CA LEU A 185 19.33 15.89 8.37
C LEU A 185 19.35 17.24 7.65
N GLU A 186 20.41 18.00 7.88
CA GLU A 186 20.69 19.19 7.08
C GLU A 186 21.40 18.76 5.80
N GLY A 187 20.89 19.24 4.67
CA GLY A 187 21.48 19.00 3.36
C GLY A 187 21.53 20.28 2.53
N CYS A 188 22.30 20.23 1.45
CA CYS A 188 22.39 21.31 0.48
C CYS A 188 22.20 20.75 -0.92
N LEU A 189 21.22 21.28 -1.65
CA LEU A 189 20.93 20.91 -3.02
C LEU A 189 21.23 22.10 -3.93
N ASP A 190 22.10 21.89 -4.93
CA ASP A 190 22.42 22.87 -5.98
C ASP A 190 21.40 22.73 -7.13
N LEU A 191 20.51 23.72 -7.31
CA LEU A 191 19.59 23.75 -8.45
C LEU A 191 20.09 24.69 -9.54
N VAL A 192 20.18 24.19 -10.78
CA VAL A 192 20.63 24.97 -11.95
C VAL A 192 19.43 25.15 -12.90
N PRO A 193 18.95 26.40 -13.12
CA PRO A 193 17.92 26.69 -14.12
C PRO A 193 18.47 26.47 -15.54
N SER A 194 17.66 25.89 -16.43
CA SER A 194 18.08 25.56 -17.81
C SER A 194 18.26 26.80 -18.71
N THR A 195 17.61 27.93 -18.42
CA THR A 195 17.71 29.16 -19.22
C THR A 195 17.32 30.39 -18.40
N GLY A 196 18.20 31.42 -18.35
CA GLY A 196 17.95 32.88 -18.21
C GLY A 196 16.95 33.48 -17.21
N ASN A 197 16.11 32.68 -16.56
CA ASN A 197 15.06 33.12 -15.65
C ASN A 197 15.69 33.28 -14.28
N SER A 198 15.70 34.52 -13.78
CA SER A 198 16.10 34.77 -12.40
C SER A 198 15.16 34.00 -11.47
N LEU A 199 15.74 33.31 -10.50
CA LEU A 199 15.03 32.48 -9.54
C LEU A 199 14.46 33.28 -8.35
N ASP A 200 14.13 34.55 -8.60
CA ASP A 200 13.66 35.50 -7.59
C ASP A 200 12.30 35.11 -6.98
N GLN A 201 11.69 34.01 -7.42
CA GLN A 201 10.51 33.40 -6.82
C GLN A 201 10.85 32.25 -5.86
N ALA A 202 11.64 32.55 -4.82
CA ALA A 202 12.00 31.60 -3.75
C ALA A 202 10.76 30.95 -3.08
N SER A 203 9.65 31.68 -3.00
CA SER A 203 8.36 31.22 -2.44
C SER A 203 7.75 30.03 -3.18
N GLN A 204 8.04 29.87 -4.47
CA GLN A 204 7.56 28.73 -5.26
C GLN A 204 8.57 27.57 -5.32
N VAL A 205 9.85 27.82 -4.99
CA VAL A 205 10.90 26.78 -5.01
C VAL A 205 10.78 25.89 -3.77
N ALA A 206 10.56 26.49 -2.59
CA ALA A 206 10.56 25.75 -1.33
C ALA A 206 9.51 24.63 -1.27
N PRO A 207 8.24 24.83 -1.69
CA PRO A 207 7.24 23.75 -1.68
C PRO A 207 7.56 22.62 -2.66
N ALA A 208 8.10 22.95 -3.84
CA ALA A 208 8.49 21.97 -4.85
C ALA A 208 9.69 21.12 -4.38
N VAL A 209 10.66 21.75 -3.72
CA VAL A 209 11.81 21.06 -3.10
C VAL A 209 11.35 20.17 -1.95
N ALA A 210 10.44 20.66 -1.09
CA ALA A 210 9.89 19.86 0.01
C ALA A 210 9.18 18.60 -0.50
N ALA A 211 8.29 18.75 -1.50
CA ALA A 211 7.55 17.63 -2.08
C ALA A 211 8.48 16.62 -2.77
N ALA A 212 9.50 17.10 -3.48
CA ALA A 212 10.44 16.23 -4.16
C ALA A 212 11.36 15.47 -3.18
N LEU A 213 11.78 16.12 -2.09
CA LEU A 213 12.53 15.47 -1.01
C LEU A 213 11.68 14.45 -0.24
N ALA A 214 10.41 14.77 0.01
CA ALA A 214 9.47 13.90 0.69
C ALA A 214 9.23 12.60 -0.10
N ASP A 215 9.00 12.71 -1.41
CA ASP A 215 8.87 11.56 -2.32
C ASP A 215 10.16 10.73 -2.41
N VAL A 216 11.32 11.38 -2.50
CA VAL A 216 12.61 10.66 -2.56
C VAL A 216 12.92 9.95 -1.24
N ALA A 217 12.62 10.57 -0.10
CA ALA A 217 12.85 10.00 1.23
C ALA A 217 11.73 9.03 1.67
N ASP A 218 10.67 8.88 0.87
CA ASP A 218 9.46 8.12 1.20
C ASP A 218 8.85 8.53 2.55
N VAL A 219 8.73 9.85 2.77
CA VAL A 219 8.14 10.45 3.96
C VAL A 219 6.98 11.39 3.59
N PRO A 220 6.04 11.67 4.50
CA PRO A 220 5.02 12.68 4.28
C PRO A 220 5.63 14.05 3.98
N ASN A 221 5.01 14.83 3.08
CA ASN A 221 5.49 16.18 2.74
C ASN A 221 5.60 17.12 3.96
N ALA A 222 4.68 16.97 4.92
CA ALA A 222 4.70 17.73 6.18
C ALA A 222 5.95 17.47 7.03
N SER A 223 6.64 16.35 6.83
CA SER A 223 7.88 15.97 7.53
C SER A 223 9.11 16.67 6.95
N VAL A 224 9.01 17.38 5.82
CA VAL A 224 10.12 18.11 5.21
C VAL A 224 9.95 19.61 5.39
N LYS A 225 10.90 20.25 6.06
CA LYS A 225 10.95 21.72 6.22
C LYS A 225 12.12 22.29 5.43
N VAL A 226 11.84 23.03 4.37
CA VAL A 226 12.84 23.84 3.67
C VAL A 226 13.06 25.11 4.48
N LYS A 227 14.24 25.24 5.10
CA LYS A 227 14.59 26.35 6.00
C LYS A 227 15.00 27.60 5.24
N GLU A 228 15.72 27.43 4.12
CA GLU A 228 16.30 28.55 3.38
C GLU A 228 16.43 28.18 1.89
N VAL A 229 16.09 29.11 1.00
CA VAL A 229 16.38 29.04 -0.43
C VAL A 229 17.13 30.31 -0.81
N ALA A 230 18.41 30.20 -1.13
CA ALA A 230 19.29 31.34 -1.38
C ALA A 230 20.09 31.17 -2.67
N PRO A 231 20.45 32.26 -3.37
CA PRO A 231 21.41 32.20 -4.47
C PRO A 231 22.82 31.85 -3.96
N GLY A 232 23.53 30.97 -4.65
CA GLY A 232 24.89 30.52 -4.31
C GLY A 232 25.03 29.00 -4.29
N GLY A 233 26.24 28.49 -4.53
CA GLY A 233 26.53 27.04 -4.54
C GLY A 233 26.89 26.46 -3.17
N CYS A 234 26.74 25.14 -2.99
CA CYS A 234 27.02 24.43 -1.74
C CYS A 234 28.51 24.39 -1.31
N ALA A 235 29.41 25.11 -2.00
CA ALA A 235 30.86 25.04 -1.80
C ALA A 235 31.30 25.38 -0.36
N ALA A 236 30.74 26.43 0.25
CA ALA A 236 31.08 26.84 1.62
C ALA A 236 30.63 25.82 2.69
N TRP A 237 29.56 25.04 2.41
CA TRP A 237 29.02 24.04 3.34
C TRP A 237 29.67 22.67 3.18
N ARG A 238 30.13 22.31 1.96
CA ARG A 238 30.97 21.12 1.73
C ARG A 238 32.28 21.18 2.53
N ALA A 239 32.85 22.38 2.69
CA ALA A 239 34.05 22.60 3.50
C ALA A 239 33.83 22.28 4.99
N SER A 240 32.61 22.43 5.52
CA SER A 240 32.30 22.14 6.92
C SER A 240 31.97 20.67 7.22
N LEU A 241 31.76 19.82 6.21
CA LEU A 241 31.28 18.44 6.40
C LEU A 241 32.16 17.35 5.75
N GLY A 242 33.32 17.69 5.18
CA GLY A 242 34.34 16.70 4.84
C GLY A 242 34.06 15.81 3.62
N GLY A 243 33.09 16.14 2.76
CA GLY A 243 32.88 15.39 1.51
C GLY A 243 31.69 15.84 0.69
N GLY A 244 31.93 16.38 -0.51
CA GLY A 244 30.89 16.59 -1.52
C GLY A 244 31.50 16.77 -2.91
N ARG A 245 30.91 16.12 -3.93
CA ARG A 245 31.33 16.24 -5.34
C ARG A 245 30.69 17.47 -6.01
N ARG A 246 31.37 18.01 -7.02
CA ARG A 246 31.02 19.22 -7.78
C ARG A 246 30.27 18.84 -9.06
N LEU A 247 29.21 19.59 -9.38
CA LEU A 247 28.68 19.72 -10.74
C LEU A 247 29.09 21.11 -11.23
N GLU A 248 29.80 21.21 -12.35
CA GLU A 248 30.36 22.48 -12.83
C GLU A 248 29.43 23.19 -13.83
N GLY A 249 29.25 24.51 -13.66
CA GLY A 249 28.69 25.43 -14.66
C GLY A 249 27.41 26.19 -14.25
N LEU A 250 27.57 27.49 -13.93
CA LEU A 250 26.54 28.55 -13.77
C LEU A 250 25.57 28.45 -12.57
N ALA A 251 25.05 29.61 -12.15
CA ALA A 251 24.54 29.94 -10.81
C ALA A 251 23.64 28.87 -10.15
N ALA A 252 24.10 28.32 -9.04
CA ALA A 252 23.39 27.36 -8.21
C ALA A 252 22.45 28.08 -7.23
N LEU A 253 21.24 27.56 -7.04
CA LEU A 253 20.50 27.81 -5.79
C LEU A 253 20.91 26.82 -4.73
N ARG A 254 20.96 27.33 -3.52
CA ARG A 254 21.08 26.61 -2.27
C ARG A 254 19.70 26.42 -1.67
N ALA A 255 19.25 25.19 -1.52
CA ALA A 255 18.14 24.86 -0.60
C ALA A 255 18.70 24.19 0.66
N ARG A 256 18.51 24.81 1.82
CA ARG A 256 18.67 24.17 3.13
C ARG A 256 17.35 23.54 3.52
N TYR A 257 17.39 22.26 3.82
CA TYR A 257 16.22 21.52 4.25
C TYR A 257 16.53 20.74 5.52
N ALA A 258 15.47 20.42 6.23
CA ALA A 258 15.42 19.49 7.34
C ALA A 258 14.39 18.42 6.97
N VAL A 259 14.83 17.18 6.88
CA VAL A 259 13.90 16.04 6.80
C VAL A 259 13.72 15.53 8.22
N GLN A 260 12.48 15.51 8.70
CA GLN A 260 12.12 14.79 9.91
C GLN A 260 12.08 13.31 9.55
N VAL A 261 13.09 12.58 10.05
CA VAL A 261 13.14 11.13 9.92
C VAL A 261 12.41 10.55 11.13
N PRO A 262 11.37 9.71 10.93
CA PRO A 262 10.73 9.01 12.05
C PRO A 262 11.75 8.10 12.74
N GLU A 263 11.55 7.86 14.04
CA GLU A 263 12.42 6.99 14.83
C GLU A 263 12.40 5.55 14.28
N GLY A 264 13.57 4.91 14.18
CA GLY A 264 13.76 3.66 13.42
C GLY A 264 13.99 3.83 11.92
N GLY A 265 13.70 5.02 11.38
CA GLY A 265 14.13 5.42 10.04
C GLY A 265 15.66 5.51 9.98
N ASN A 266 16.26 4.87 8.97
CA ASN A 266 17.70 4.93 8.79
C ASN A 266 18.07 6.28 8.16
N ALA A 267 18.35 7.28 9.00
CA ALA A 267 18.73 8.63 8.56
C ALA A 267 19.93 8.62 7.61
N VAL A 268 20.88 7.69 7.78
CA VAL A 268 22.01 7.51 6.87
C VAL A 268 21.55 6.99 5.51
N ALA A 269 20.65 6.00 5.49
CA ALA A 269 20.07 5.49 4.25
C ALA A 269 19.22 6.55 3.54
N ILE A 270 18.44 7.35 4.27
CA ILE A 270 17.67 8.47 3.69
C ILE A 270 18.63 9.53 3.12
N ALA A 271 19.69 9.88 3.83
CA ALA A 271 20.71 10.80 3.32
C ALA A 271 21.40 10.24 2.06
N GLN A 272 21.76 8.95 2.06
CA GLN A 272 22.34 8.27 0.89
C GLN A 272 21.35 8.11 -0.26
N LEU A 273 20.06 7.94 0.03
CA LEU A 273 18.99 7.84 -0.96
C LEU A 273 18.75 9.20 -1.62
N VAL A 274 18.69 10.26 -0.82
CA VAL A 274 18.61 11.65 -1.32
C VAL A 274 19.84 11.98 -2.17
N GLN A 275 21.05 11.60 -1.73
CA GLN A 275 22.30 11.78 -2.50
C GLN A 275 22.34 10.95 -3.79
N SER A 276 21.95 9.66 -3.74
CA SER A 276 21.99 8.76 -4.91
C SER A 276 20.88 9.06 -5.92
N ARG A 277 19.78 9.69 -5.48
CA ARG A 277 18.66 10.10 -6.32
C ARG A 277 18.68 11.59 -6.67
N GLU A 278 19.79 12.30 -6.45
CA GLU A 278 19.96 13.71 -6.85
C GLU A 278 19.58 13.95 -8.32
N ALA A 279 19.93 13.03 -9.23
CA ALA A 279 19.57 13.12 -10.64
C ALA A 279 18.05 13.01 -10.89
N GLN A 280 17.35 12.16 -10.12
CA GLN A 280 15.89 12.00 -10.20
C GLN A 280 15.17 13.21 -9.61
N LEU A 281 15.69 13.74 -8.48
CA LEU A 281 15.23 14.96 -7.84
C LEU A 281 15.34 16.15 -8.81
N ALA A 282 16.49 16.30 -9.46
CA ALA A 282 16.71 17.31 -10.49
C ALA A 282 15.73 17.17 -11.67
N ALA A 283 15.50 15.94 -12.16
CA ALA A 283 14.58 15.69 -13.26
C ALA A 283 13.10 15.97 -12.91
N ARG A 284 12.69 15.78 -11.65
CA ARG A 284 11.32 16.11 -11.19
C ARG A 284 11.13 17.60 -10.99
N LEU A 285 12.11 18.30 -10.41
CA LEU A 285 12.06 19.75 -10.24
C LEU A 285 11.99 20.49 -11.59
N ARG A 286 12.63 19.96 -12.64
CA ARG A 286 12.46 20.46 -14.02
C ARG A 286 11.00 20.35 -14.50
N ARG A 287 10.40 19.16 -14.34
CA ARG A 287 9.00 18.90 -14.72
C ARG A 287 7.98 19.76 -13.97
N ALA A 288 8.17 19.95 -12.66
CA ALA A 288 7.24 20.73 -11.83
C ALA A 288 7.18 22.23 -12.21
N ARG A 289 8.14 22.73 -12.98
CA ARG A 289 8.21 24.13 -13.42
C ARG A 289 8.05 24.36 -14.92
N GLY A 290 7.87 23.31 -15.72
CA GLY A 290 7.91 23.42 -17.18
C GLY A 290 9.29 23.87 -17.70
N LEU A 291 10.36 23.48 -17.01
CA LEU A 291 11.77 23.76 -17.34
C LEU A 291 12.46 22.58 -18.04
#